data_AF-A0A8T4R0M1-F1
#
_entry.id   AF-A0A8T4R0M1-F1
#
_cell.length_a   1.000
_cell.length_b   1.000
_cell.length_c   1.000
_cell.angle_alpha   90.00
_cell.angle_beta   90.00
_cell.angle_gamma   90.00
#
_symmetry.space_group_name_H-M   'P 1'
#
loop_
_entity.id
_entity.type
_entity.pdbx_description
1 polymer ?
#
loop_
_entity_poly.entity_id
_entity_poly.type
_entity_poly.pdbx_seq_one_letter_code
_entity_poly.pdbx_strand_id
1 'polypeptide(L)'
;GIVKQQIPKIFAKLLYGSKFHKLSQSRGQQGIGISAAVLYAQLTTGKPALITSKTDAKSKATQMKLKISTSTNEPEIIDETQTDWSEKEHGTKIEIELEGTYQKGRQSVDEYLKETAIVNPHVTIIYVSPEAQQTIFPRAINDLPALVKEIQPHPYGIELGILIKMLENTSSRTVQSFLTDNFSRVSPAVAKEICENSAVLPNTKPDDITREIAERLIEGIKKTKIIAPPTDCISPIGEEQLEKGLRKGITAEFYCAATRPAAVYRGNPFVIEVAIAYGGELPKDETVRVLRFANRVPLLYQPGACAVSESINDVAWKSYGLEQSRSSPPVGPCVIIVHISSVWVPFTSESKEAIAHYPEIIKEIKLGLQECGRLLGIYVRKKSRIHEQMARANMFEKFLPELAESLASLAKDNKEKILKALQKMLVKPEIKQEILSGGEEDKLYKMELNDKDEENEENEKTGSE
;
A
#
# COMPACT_ATOMS: atom_id res chain seq x y z
N GLY A 1 -14.38 -17.23 14.30
CA GLY A 1 -13.19 -17.32 15.17
C GLY A 1 -12.31 -18.49 14.76
N ILE A 2 -11.34 -18.87 15.59
CA ILE A 2 -10.37 -19.95 15.34
C ILE A 2 -10.89 -21.26 15.94
N VAL A 3 -10.76 -22.36 15.19
CA VAL A 3 -11.13 -23.72 15.63
C VAL A 3 -10.24 -24.16 16.79
N LYS A 4 -10.83 -24.76 17.83
CA LYS A 4 -10.16 -25.20 19.07
C LYS A 4 -8.78 -25.85 18.85
N GLN A 5 -8.69 -26.81 17.94
CA GLN A 5 -7.46 -27.58 17.68
C GLN A 5 -6.30 -26.75 17.11
N GLN A 6 -6.61 -25.60 16.50
CA GLN A 6 -5.63 -24.71 15.88
C GLN A 6 -5.12 -23.64 16.83
N ILE A 7 -5.85 -23.33 17.91
CA ILE A 7 -5.51 -22.26 18.86
C ILE A 7 -4.09 -22.46 19.44
N PRO A 8 -3.74 -23.62 20.05
CA PRO A 8 -2.41 -23.77 20.65
C PRO A 8 -1.30 -23.64 19.61
N LYS A 9 -1.51 -24.17 18.41
CA LYS A 9 -0.50 -24.14 17.34
C LYS A 9 -0.28 -22.72 16.79
N ILE A 10 -1.33 -21.92 16.62
CA ILE A 10 -1.22 -20.55 16.11
C ILE A 10 -0.53 -19.63 17.12
N PHE A 11 -0.88 -19.73 18.41
CA PHE A 11 -0.41 -18.78 19.42
C PHE A 11 0.86 -19.24 20.14
N ALA A 12 1.13 -20.56 20.19
CA ALA A 12 2.17 -21.12 21.02
C ALA A 12 3.11 -22.11 20.31
N LYS A 13 3.24 -22.01 18.99
CA LYS A 13 4.26 -22.72 18.19
C LYS A 13 4.90 -21.77 17.18
N LEU A 14 6.23 -21.63 17.23
CA LEU A 14 6.97 -20.83 16.26
C LEU A 14 6.99 -21.52 14.90
N LEU A 15 7.03 -20.71 13.83
CA LEU A 15 7.01 -21.15 12.43
C LEU A 15 5.76 -21.98 12.07
N TYR A 16 4.67 -21.79 12.82
CA TYR A 16 3.39 -22.41 12.51
C TYR A 16 2.50 -21.42 11.74
N GLY A 17 2.10 -21.81 10.53
CA GLY A 17 1.14 -21.03 9.76
C GLY A 17 0.93 -21.55 8.36
N SER A 18 -0.28 -21.41 7.84
CA SER A 18 -0.66 -21.76 6.47
C SER A 18 -0.01 -20.85 5.40
N LYS A 19 0.76 -19.84 5.82
CA LYS A 19 1.32 -18.80 4.94
C LYS A 19 2.71 -19.14 4.38
N PHE A 20 3.36 -20.19 4.89
CA PHE A 20 4.71 -20.59 4.48
C PHE A 20 4.75 -21.22 3.08
N HIS A 21 3.69 -21.92 2.70
CA HIS A 21 3.59 -22.65 1.43
C HIS A 21 2.69 -21.94 0.41
N LYS A 22 1.90 -20.98 0.88
CA LYS A 22 0.89 -20.30 0.09
C LYS A 22 1.45 -19.03 -0.53
N LEU A 23 1.59 -19.03 -1.85
CA LEU A 23 1.91 -17.84 -2.62
C LEU A 23 0.63 -17.05 -2.93
N SER A 24 0.20 -16.25 -1.94
CA SER A 24 -0.83 -15.23 -2.10
C SER A 24 -0.52 -14.03 -1.21
N GLN A 25 -0.96 -12.83 -1.59
CA GLN A 25 -0.75 -11.64 -0.78
C GLN A 25 -1.29 -11.83 0.64
N SER A 26 -0.43 -11.55 1.62
CA SER A 26 -0.82 -11.54 3.01
C SER A 26 -0.01 -10.51 3.80
N ARG A 27 -0.57 -10.06 4.94
CA ARG A 27 0.08 -9.06 5.80
C ARG A 27 1.37 -9.58 6.46
N GLY A 28 1.52 -10.89 6.66
CA GLY A 28 2.66 -11.47 7.37
C GLY A 28 3.17 -12.73 6.69
N GLN A 29 4.49 -12.87 6.57
CA GLN A 29 5.12 -13.88 5.70
C GLN A 29 5.44 -15.21 6.39
N GLN A 30 6.04 -15.21 7.59
CA GLN A 30 6.67 -16.41 8.18
C GLN A 30 5.90 -17.05 9.35
N GLY A 31 4.72 -16.54 9.72
CA GLY A 31 3.95 -17.13 10.83
C GLY A 31 4.60 -17.02 12.22
N ILE A 32 5.56 -16.10 12.42
CA ILE A 32 6.28 -15.91 13.69
C ILE A 32 5.58 -14.88 14.60
N GLY A 33 4.86 -13.92 14.01
CA GLY A 33 4.50 -12.65 14.68
C GLY A 33 3.79 -12.81 16.02
N ILE A 34 2.64 -13.50 16.06
CA ILE A 34 1.87 -13.61 17.30
C ILE A 34 2.54 -14.52 18.34
N SER A 35 3.17 -15.60 17.90
CA SER A 35 3.88 -16.53 18.78
C SER A 35 5.10 -15.87 19.42
N ALA A 36 5.78 -14.97 18.70
CA ALA A 36 6.86 -14.16 19.26
C ALA A 36 6.35 -13.16 20.32
N ALA A 37 5.17 -12.56 20.12
CA ALA A 37 4.56 -11.70 21.12
C ALA A 37 4.21 -12.48 22.40
N VAL A 38 3.66 -13.69 22.26
CA VAL A 38 3.39 -14.60 23.40
C VAL A 38 4.69 -15.00 24.09
N LEU A 39 5.74 -15.35 23.33
CA LEU A 39 7.04 -15.69 23.89
C LEU A 39 7.65 -14.52 24.66
N TYR A 40 7.63 -13.33 24.09
CA TYR A 40 8.19 -12.13 24.73
C TYR A 40 7.44 -11.80 26.04
N ALA A 41 6.12 -11.88 26.03
CA ALA A 41 5.29 -11.71 27.21
C ALA A 41 5.61 -12.75 28.30
N GLN A 42 5.74 -14.02 27.92
CA GLN A 42 6.12 -15.09 28.84
C GLN A 42 7.51 -14.87 29.43
N LEU A 43 8.47 -14.38 28.64
CA LEU A 43 9.85 -14.12 29.11
C LEU A 43 9.93 -12.91 30.04
N THR A 44 9.12 -11.87 29.79
CA THR A 44 9.14 -10.64 30.59
C THR A 44 8.30 -10.73 31.86
N THR A 45 7.08 -11.28 31.79
CA THR A 45 6.15 -11.30 32.92
C THR A 45 5.95 -12.68 33.54
N GLY A 46 6.36 -13.76 32.86
CA GLY A 46 6.11 -15.14 33.29
C GLY A 46 4.64 -15.60 33.17
N LYS A 47 3.73 -14.70 32.79
CA LYS A 47 2.29 -14.97 32.71
C LYS A 47 1.92 -15.62 31.37
N PRO A 48 0.93 -16.54 31.37
CA PRO A 48 0.46 -17.15 30.14
C PRO A 48 -0.41 -16.18 29.31
N ALA A 49 -0.43 -16.37 28.00
CA ALA A 49 -1.37 -15.67 27.13
C ALA A 49 -2.77 -16.26 27.28
N LEU A 50 -3.78 -15.40 27.38
CA LEU A 50 -5.18 -15.80 27.49
C LEU A 50 -5.89 -15.56 26.16
N ILE A 51 -6.36 -16.65 25.55
CA ILE A 51 -7.01 -16.63 24.23
C ILE A 51 -8.45 -17.10 24.38
N THR A 52 -9.40 -16.27 23.97
CA THR A 52 -10.83 -16.63 23.93
C THR A 52 -11.30 -16.63 22.48
N SER A 53 -11.83 -17.75 21.97
CA SER A 53 -12.26 -17.88 20.58
C SER A 53 -13.65 -18.50 20.46
N LYS A 54 -14.48 -17.93 19.57
CA LYS A 54 -15.83 -18.40 19.24
C LYS A 54 -15.99 -18.49 17.73
N THR A 55 -16.37 -19.66 17.20
CA THR A 55 -16.51 -19.88 15.76
C THR A 55 -17.83 -19.34 15.25
N ASP A 56 -18.92 -19.67 15.95
CA ASP A 56 -20.30 -19.40 15.54
C ASP A 56 -21.19 -18.98 16.72
N ALA A 57 -22.30 -18.31 16.44
CA ALA A 57 -23.23 -17.78 17.46
C ALA A 57 -23.75 -18.87 18.42
N LYS A 58 -23.96 -20.09 17.90
CA LYS A 58 -24.47 -21.25 18.65
C LYS A 58 -23.39 -22.00 19.44
N SER A 59 -22.12 -21.77 19.14
CA SER A 59 -21.00 -22.45 19.80
C SER A 59 -20.63 -21.76 21.10
N LYS A 60 -20.24 -22.52 22.14
CA LYS A 60 -19.63 -21.93 23.33
C LYS A 60 -18.23 -21.40 22.99
N ALA A 61 -17.82 -20.30 23.63
CA ALA A 61 -16.46 -19.80 23.46
C ALA A 61 -15.47 -20.72 24.16
N THR A 62 -14.33 -20.97 23.53
CA THR A 62 -13.22 -21.71 24.15
C THR A 62 -12.20 -20.70 24.64
N GLN A 63 -11.88 -20.77 25.94
CA GLN A 63 -10.87 -19.95 26.60
C GLN A 63 -9.67 -20.84 26.97
N MET A 64 -8.47 -20.46 26.53
CA MET A 64 -7.23 -21.20 26.77
C MET A 64 -6.16 -20.28 27.37
N LYS A 65 -5.46 -20.77 28.40
CA LYS A 65 -4.20 -20.18 28.88
C LYS A 65 -3.03 -20.95 28.29
N LEU A 66 -2.20 -20.26 27.52
CA LEU A 66 -1.12 -20.87 26.74
C LEU A 66 0.26 -20.35 27.16
N LYS A 67 1.23 -21.25 27.15
CA LYS A 67 2.67 -20.97 27.18
C LYS A 67 3.38 -21.66 26.03
N ILE A 68 4.58 -21.20 25.72
CA ILE A 68 5.48 -21.80 24.73
C ILE A 68 6.60 -22.49 25.48
N SER A 69 6.80 -23.78 25.20
CA SER A 69 7.98 -24.50 25.65
C SER A 69 9.18 -24.12 24.78
N THR A 70 10.15 -23.39 25.34
CA THR A 70 11.31 -22.92 24.57
C THR A 70 12.24 -24.05 24.14
N SER A 71 12.25 -25.17 24.86
CA SER A 71 13.10 -26.33 24.55
C SER A 71 12.59 -27.15 23.37
N THR A 72 11.27 -27.34 23.26
CA THR A 72 10.65 -28.22 22.25
C THR A 72 9.92 -27.46 21.15
N ASN A 73 9.71 -26.14 21.31
CA ASN A 73 8.85 -25.34 20.43
C ASN A 73 7.44 -25.94 20.28
N GLU A 74 6.91 -26.50 21.37
CA GLU A 74 5.53 -27.02 21.43
C GLU A 74 4.68 -26.19 22.41
N PRO A 75 3.36 -26.10 22.14
CA PRO A 75 2.46 -25.34 22.97
C PRO A 75 2.14 -26.07 24.28
N GLU A 76 2.22 -25.36 25.39
CA GLU A 76 1.82 -25.83 26.72
C GLU A 76 0.47 -25.21 27.11
N ILE A 77 -0.54 -26.05 27.28
CA ILE A 77 -1.88 -25.65 27.70
C ILE A 77 -1.96 -25.77 29.22
N ILE A 78 -2.06 -24.64 29.92
CA ILE A 78 -2.17 -24.61 31.38
C ILE A 78 -3.61 -24.83 31.83
N ASP A 79 -4.54 -24.21 31.11
CA ASP A 79 -5.94 -24.18 31.48
C ASP A 79 -6.78 -24.09 30.21
N GLU A 80 -7.87 -24.84 30.18
CA GLU A 80 -8.86 -24.83 29.10
C GLU A 80 -10.25 -24.85 29.71
N THR A 81 -11.04 -23.81 29.43
CA THR A 81 -12.42 -23.70 29.89
C THR A 81 -13.34 -23.29 28.75
N GLN A 82 -14.60 -23.73 28.83
CA GLN A 82 -15.66 -23.21 27.96
C GLN A 82 -16.41 -22.10 28.69
N THR A 83 -16.45 -20.92 28.09
CA THR A 83 -17.12 -19.75 28.65
C THR A 83 -18.25 -19.30 27.74
N ASP A 84 -19.28 -18.71 28.35
CA ASP A 84 -20.32 -18.05 27.57
C ASP A 84 -19.86 -16.63 27.22
N TRP A 85 -19.75 -16.37 25.92
CA TRP A 85 -19.39 -15.06 25.39
C TRP A 85 -20.61 -14.54 24.61
N SER A 86 -21.62 -14.11 25.36
CA SER A 86 -22.95 -13.76 24.86
C SER A 86 -22.96 -12.47 24.05
N GLU A 87 -22.06 -11.53 24.36
CA GLU A 87 -21.94 -10.22 23.67
C GLU A 87 -21.45 -10.31 22.23
N LYS A 88 -20.89 -11.46 21.80
CA LYS A 88 -20.31 -11.64 20.47
C LYS A 88 -20.83 -12.91 19.81
N GLU A 89 -21.26 -12.80 18.56
CA GLU A 89 -21.67 -13.97 17.76
C GLU A 89 -20.46 -14.82 17.37
N HIS A 90 -19.37 -14.19 16.95
CA HIS A 90 -18.12 -14.86 16.60
C HIS A 90 -16.93 -13.92 16.86
N GLY A 91 -15.73 -14.48 17.05
CA GLY A 91 -14.52 -13.67 17.19
C GLY A 91 -13.39 -14.36 17.92
N THR A 92 -12.31 -13.61 18.13
CA THR A 92 -11.15 -14.05 18.93
C THR A 92 -10.64 -12.85 19.73
N LYS A 93 -10.55 -13.01 21.06
CA LYS A 93 -9.95 -12.06 22.00
C LYS A 93 -8.58 -12.62 22.42
N ILE A 94 -7.59 -11.75 22.43
CA ILE A 94 -6.20 -12.09 22.77
C ILE A 94 -5.80 -11.14 23.89
N GLU A 95 -5.38 -11.69 25.02
CA GLU A 95 -4.91 -10.95 26.18
C GLU A 95 -3.49 -11.42 26.52
N ILE A 96 -2.55 -10.49 26.46
CA ILE A 96 -1.13 -10.73 26.66
C ILE A 96 -0.60 -9.63 27.57
N GLU A 97 0.10 -10.01 28.63
CA GLU A 97 0.75 -9.08 29.56
C GLU A 97 2.26 -9.11 29.32
N LEU A 98 2.83 -7.98 28.92
CA LEU A 98 4.25 -7.82 28.59
C LEU A 98 4.82 -6.56 29.24
N GLU A 99 6.13 -6.56 29.45
CA GLU A 99 6.86 -5.36 29.85
C GLU A 99 7.15 -4.48 28.62
N GLY A 100 6.85 -3.19 28.70
CA GLY A 100 7.08 -2.26 27.60
C GLY A 100 6.80 -0.81 27.97
N THR A 101 7.27 0.12 27.15
CA THR A 101 7.03 1.57 27.32
C THR A 101 6.08 2.07 26.26
N TYR A 102 4.99 2.73 26.68
CA TYR A 102 4.08 3.41 25.76
C TYR A 102 4.67 4.76 25.35
N GLN A 103 5.09 4.87 24.10
CA GLN A 103 5.65 6.09 23.51
C GLN A 103 4.64 6.72 22.55
N LYS A 104 4.53 8.05 22.58
CA LYS A 104 3.76 8.84 21.61
C LYS A 104 4.67 9.45 20.54
N GLY A 105 4.11 9.75 19.37
CA GLY A 105 4.83 10.38 18.26
C GLY A 105 4.69 9.61 16.94
N ARG A 106 5.56 9.92 15.97
CA ARG A 106 5.49 9.33 14.61
C ARG A 106 5.79 7.82 14.58
N GLN A 107 6.50 7.31 15.59
CA GLN A 107 6.85 5.89 15.74
C GLN A 107 6.13 5.29 16.95
N SER A 108 4.81 5.46 16.99
CA SER A 108 3.95 5.04 18.10
C SER A 108 2.87 4.08 17.64
N VAL A 109 2.26 3.40 18.63
CA VAL A 109 1.07 2.57 18.42
C VAL A 109 -0.09 3.39 17.84
N ASP A 110 -0.24 4.64 18.30
CA ASP A 110 -1.30 5.54 17.86
C ASP A 110 -1.18 5.83 16.36
N GLU A 111 0.05 6.14 15.91
CA GLU A 111 0.32 6.40 14.50
C GLU A 111 0.14 5.13 13.65
N TYR A 112 0.59 3.97 14.15
CA TYR A 112 0.38 2.69 13.47
C TYR A 112 -1.11 2.42 13.23
N LEU A 113 -1.96 2.65 14.23
CA LEU A 113 -3.40 2.47 14.12
C LEU A 113 -4.05 3.50 13.20
N LYS A 114 -3.60 4.76 13.25
CA LYS A 114 -4.06 5.82 12.35
C LYS A 114 -3.73 5.49 10.89
N GLU A 115 -2.49 5.12 10.58
CA GLU A 115 -2.08 4.74 9.23
C GLU A 115 -2.77 3.44 8.77
N THR A 116 -2.97 2.48 9.68
CA THR A 116 -3.76 1.27 9.39
C THR A 116 -5.20 1.61 9.00
N ALA A 117 -5.83 2.59 9.65
CA ALA A 117 -7.18 3.03 9.35
C ALA A 117 -7.31 3.76 7.99
N ILE A 118 -6.23 4.38 7.51
CA ILE A 118 -6.16 5.02 6.18
C ILE A 118 -6.16 3.95 5.09
N VAL A 119 -5.29 2.95 5.23
CA VAL A 119 -5.08 1.91 4.19
C VAL A 119 -6.10 0.77 4.23
N ASN A 120 -6.85 0.66 5.33
CA ASN A 120 -7.95 -0.29 5.45
C ASN A 120 -9.27 0.46 5.68
N PRO A 121 -9.81 1.19 4.69
CA PRO A 121 -11.01 2.00 4.86
C PRO A 121 -12.27 1.20 5.19
N HIS A 122 -12.24 -0.13 4.99
CA HIS A 122 -13.35 -1.04 5.27
C HIS A 122 -13.43 -1.47 6.74
N VAL A 123 -12.48 -1.11 7.60
CA VAL A 123 -12.47 -1.54 9.01
C VAL A 123 -12.81 -0.41 9.97
N THR A 124 -13.49 -0.77 11.06
CA THR A 124 -13.66 0.11 12.22
C THR A 124 -12.68 -0.32 13.29
N ILE A 125 -11.84 0.60 13.75
CA ILE A 125 -10.86 0.37 14.82
C ILE A 125 -11.30 1.17 16.05
N ILE A 126 -11.46 0.48 17.18
CA ILE A 126 -11.70 1.11 18.48
C ILE A 126 -10.44 0.88 19.31
N TYR A 127 -9.77 1.96 19.66
CA TYR A 127 -8.52 1.94 20.41
C TYR A 127 -8.74 2.61 21.76
N VAL A 128 -8.29 1.95 22.83
CA VAL A 128 -8.23 2.53 24.18
C VAL A 128 -6.77 2.51 24.60
N SER A 129 -6.20 3.69 24.84
CA SER A 129 -4.81 3.82 25.26
C SER A 129 -4.63 3.42 26.72
N PRO A 130 -3.37 3.20 27.18
CA PRO A 130 -3.08 2.99 28.61
C PRO A 130 -3.53 4.16 29.50
N GLU A 131 -3.68 5.36 28.92
CA GLU A 131 -4.20 6.55 29.60
C GLU A 131 -5.75 6.61 29.60
N ALA A 132 -6.42 5.50 29.25
CA ALA A 132 -7.88 5.39 29.14
C ALA A 132 -8.52 6.34 28.10
N GLN A 133 -7.76 6.83 27.12
CA GLN A 133 -8.30 7.64 26.03
C GLN A 133 -8.84 6.73 24.93
N GLN A 134 -10.13 6.87 24.63
CA GLN A 134 -10.78 6.12 23.57
C GLN A 134 -10.74 6.91 22.24
N THR A 135 -10.17 6.30 21.21
CA THR A 135 -10.19 6.82 19.84
C THR A 135 -10.91 5.83 18.94
N ILE A 136 -11.87 6.33 18.14
CA ILE A 136 -12.63 5.51 17.19
C ILE A 136 -12.28 5.95 15.78
N PHE A 137 -11.83 4.99 14.97
CA PHE A 137 -11.60 5.16 13.54
C PHE A 137 -12.73 4.43 12.78
N PRO A 138 -13.85 5.10 12.43
CA PRO A 138 -15.00 4.45 11.80
C PRO A 138 -14.71 4.05 10.36
N ARG A 139 -15.24 2.92 9.87
CA ARG A 139 -15.07 2.54 8.46
C ARG A 139 -15.60 3.62 7.50
N ALA A 140 -14.90 3.83 6.38
CA ALA A 140 -15.30 4.75 5.32
C ALA A 140 -16.06 4.06 4.18
N ILE A 141 -15.81 2.76 3.98
CA ILE A 141 -16.46 1.95 2.94
C ILE A 141 -17.05 0.68 3.52
N ASN A 142 -18.12 0.19 2.89
CA ASN A 142 -18.74 -1.09 3.24
C ASN A 142 -18.18 -2.26 2.44
N ASP A 143 -17.66 -2.00 1.25
CA ASP A 143 -17.12 -3.02 0.35
C ASP A 143 -15.85 -3.65 0.93
N LEU A 144 -15.78 -4.98 0.79
CA LEU A 144 -14.64 -5.75 1.24
C LEU A 144 -13.62 -5.90 0.10
N PRO A 145 -12.31 -5.94 0.42
CA PRO A 145 -11.29 -6.26 -0.56
C PRO A 145 -11.54 -7.61 -1.24
N ALA A 146 -11.16 -7.71 -2.52
CA ALA A 146 -11.20 -8.97 -3.25
C ALA A 146 -10.35 -10.03 -2.55
N LEU A 147 -10.87 -11.25 -2.47
CA LEU A 147 -10.15 -12.39 -1.91
C LEU A 147 -9.06 -12.83 -2.88
N VAL A 148 -7.83 -12.94 -2.36
CA VAL A 148 -6.69 -13.40 -3.15
C VAL A 148 -6.71 -14.90 -3.35
N LYS A 149 -6.37 -15.33 -4.57
CA LYS A 149 -6.19 -16.75 -4.91
C LYS A 149 -4.75 -17.17 -4.69
N GLU A 150 -4.57 -18.44 -4.36
CA GLU A 150 -3.25 -19.06 -4.32
C GLU A 150 -2.75 -19.30 -5.74
N ILE A 151 -1.48 -19.03 -5.98
CA ILE A 151 -0.82 -19.36 -7.24
C ILE A 151 0.35 -20.29 -7.01
N GLN A 152 0.70 -21.05 -8.05
CA GLN A 152 1.96 -21.79 -8.08
C GLN A 152 3.14 -20.81 -8.25
N PRO A 153 4.35 -21.18 -7.80
CA PRO A 153 5.53 -20.34 -7.99
C PRO A 153 5.84 -20.11 -9.47
N HIS A 154 6.34 -18.92 -9.76
CA HIS A 154 6.81 -18.60 -11.11
C HIS A 154 8.28 -19.04 -11.27
N PRO A 155 8.68 -19.64 -12.41
CA PRO A 155 10.04 -20.16 -12.61
C PRO A 155 11.16 -19.14 -12.34
N TYR A 156 10.99 -17.88 -12.78
CA TYR A 156 11.97 -16.81 -12.55
C TYR A 156 12.23 -16.46 -11.07
N GLY A 157 11.35 -16.87 -10.17
CA GLY A 157 11.46 -16.56 -8.74
C GLY A 157 12.05 -17.65 -7.87
N ILE A 158 12.39 -18.80 -8.46
CA ILE A 158 12.85 -19.95 -7.70
C ILE A 158 14.35 -19.90 -7.48
N GLU A 159 14.76 -20.16 -6.24
CA GLU A 159 16.15 -20.34 -5.85
C GLU A 159 16.56 -21.82 -5.90
N LEU A 160 17.85 -22.10 -6.01
CA LEU A 160 18.39 -23.45 -6.15
C LEU A 160 17.91 -24.41 -5.05
N GLY A 161 17.97 -23.99 -3.79
CA GLY A 161 17.52 -24.82 -2.67
C GLY A 161 16.03 -25.14 -2.71
N ILE A 162 15.20 -24.20 -3.18
CA ILE A 162 13.77 -24.41 -3.35
C ILE A 162 13.53 -25.38 -4.51
N LEU A 163 14.23 -25.20 -5.64
CA LEU A 163 14.11 -26.10 -6.79
C LEU A 163 14.46 -27.55 -6.43
N ILE A 164 15.59 -27.76 -5.73
CA ILE A 164 16.00 -29.10 -5.27
C ILE A 164 14.93 -29.71 -4.37
N LYS A 165 14.45 -28.96 -3.38
CA LYS A 165 13.38 -29.42 -2.50
C LYS A 165 12.08 -29.72 -3.25
N MET A 166 11.74 -28.96 -4.28
CA MET A 166 10.58 -29.22 -5.13
C MET A 166 10.76 -30.49 -5.96
N LEU A 167 11.97 -30.74 -6.48
CA LEU A 167 12.30 -31.96 -7.21
C LEU A 167 12.18 -33.20 -6.30
N GLU A 168 12.66 -33.13 -5.06
CA GLU A 168 12.56 -34.23 -4.08
C GLU A 168 11.11 -34.54 -3.64
N ASN A 169 10.24 -33.53 -3.59
CA ASN A 169 8.87 -33.69 -3.08
C ASN A 169 7.84 -33.87 -4.20
N THR A 170 8.25 -33.90 -5.47
CA THR A 170 7.30 -33.97 -6.58
C THR A 170 6.76 -35.39 -6.79
N SER A 171 5.52 -35.49 -7.22
CA SER A 171 4.91 -36.75 -7.68
C SER A 171 5.12 -37.00 -9.19
N SER A 172 5.73 -36.04 -9.88
CA SER A 172 5.97 -36.09 -11.33
C SER A 172 7.01 -37.13 -11.72
N ARG A 173 6.77 -37.86 -12.82
CA ARG A 173 7.69 -38.90 -13.31
C ARG A 173 8.80 -38.37 -14.23
N THR A 174 8.61 -37.18 -14.79
CA THR A 174 9.52 -36.57 -15.76
C THR A 174 9.80 -35.12 -15.39
N VAL A 175 10.96 -34.59 -15.79
CA VAL A 175 11.29 -33.17 -15.61
C VAL A 175 10.29 -32.28 -16.36
N GLN A 176 9.83 -32.69 -17.55
CA GLN A 176 8.85 -31.94 -18.31
C GLN A 176 7.50 -31.83 -17.58
N SER A 177 6.99 -32.94 -17.02
CA SER A 177 5.76 -32.92 -16.22
C SER A 177 5.95 -32.11 -14.94
N PHE A 178 7.10 -32.24 -14.29
CA PHE A 178 7.44 -31.46 -13.10
C PHE A 178 7.35 -29.95 -13.35
N LEU A 179 8.00 -29.48 -14.42
CA LEU A 179 8.00 -28.06 -14.80
C LEU A 179 6.60 -27.56 -15.16
N THR A 180 5.74 -28.41 -15.73
CA THR A 180 4.38 -28.04 -16.13
C THR A 180 3.42 -27.99 -14.93
N ASP A 181 3.51 -28.96 -14.02
CA ASP A 181 2.54 -29.11 -12.93
C ASP A 181 2.83 -28.22 -11.72
N ASN A 182 4.12 -27.93 -11.45
CA ASN A 182 4.55 -27.25 -10.22
C ASN A 182 4.79 -25.74 -10.39
N PHE A 183 4.73 -25.23 -11.63
CA PHE A 183 5.03 -23.84 -11.92
C PHE A 183 3.88 -23.15 -12.64
N SER A 184 3.69 -21.87 -12.32
CA SER A 184 2.72 -21.03 -13.02
C SER A 184 3.24 -20.65 -14.41
N ARG A 185 2.33 -20.63 -15.40
CA ARG A 185 2.60 -20.18 -16.78
C ARG A 185 3.64 -20.99 -17.55
N VAL A 186 3.89 -22.24 -17.16
CA VAL A 186 4.72 -23.18 -17.92
C VAL A 186 3.83 -24.16 -18.66
N SER A 187 3.82 -24.09 -20.00
CA SER A 187 3.16 -25.08 -20.84
C SER A 187 4.13 -26.21 -21.21
N PRO A 188 3.65 -27.37 -21.70
CA PRO A 188 4.54 -28.45 -22.15
C PRO A 188 5.56 -28.03 -23.21
N ALA A 189 5.23 -27.02 -24.04
CA ALA A 189 6.14 -26.46 -25.03
C ALA A 189 7.25 -25.63 -24.38
N VAL A 190 6.90 -24.76 -23.43
CA VAL A 190 7.87 -23.96 -22.67
C VAL A 190 8.75 -24.85 -21.80
N ALA A 191 8.18 -25.90 -21.17
CA ALA A 191 8.95 -26.87 -20.41
C ALA A 191 10.00 -27.58 -21.28
N LYS A 192 9.64 -27.93 -22.53
CA LYS A 192 10.58 -28.51 -23.48
C LYS A 192 11.71 -27.53 -23.86
N GLU A 193 11.36 -26.26 -24.10
CA GLU A 193 12.33 -25.19 -24.37
C GLU A 193 13.31 -24.97 -23.19
N ILE A 194 12.80 -25.01 -21.94
CA ILE A 194 13.64 -24.94 -20.73
C ILE A 194 14.60 -26.14 -20.68
N CYS A 195 14.11 -27.35 -20.96
CA CYS A 195 14.93 -28.57 -21.02
C CYS A 195 16.04 -28.48 -22.10
N GLU A 196 15.70 -27.97 -23.29
CA GLU A 196 16.67 -27.74 -24.38
C GLU A 196 17.74 -26.72 -23.97
N ASN A 197 17.33 -25.58 -23.40
CA ASN A 197 18.25 -24.52 -22.93
C ASN A 197 19.14 -24.95 -21.75
N SER A 198 18.74 -25.97 -20.99
CA SER A 198 19.48 -26.50 -19.84
C SER A 198 20.26 -27.78 -20.15
N ALA A 199 20.21 -28.28 -21.39
CA ALA A 199 20.81 -29.57 -21.79
C ALA A 199 20.36 -30.73 -20.89
N VAL A 200 19.06 -30.78 -20.58
CA VAL A 200 18.41 -31.85 -19.81
C VAL A 200 17.39 -32.54 -20.70
N LEU A 201 17.37 -33.87 -20.69
CA LEU A 201 16.36 -34.62 -21.44
C LEU A 201 14.99 -34.44 -20.77
N PRO A 202 13.91 -34.15 -21.52
CA PRO A 202 12.57 -33.98 -20.96
C PRO A 202 12.06 -35.17 -20.14
N ASN A 203 12.50 -36.38 -20.53
CA ASN A 203 12.12 -37.66 -19.93
C ASN A 203 12.98 -38.07 -18.73
N THR A 204 13.98 -37.29 -18.33
CA THR A 204 14.76 -37.55 -17.12
C THR A 204 13.82 -37.57 -15.90
N LYS A 205 14.12 -38.39 -14.90
CA LYS A 205 13.34 -38.40 -13.66
C LYS A 205 13.77 -37.24 -12.76
N PRO A 206 12.84 -36.56 -12.06
CA PRO A 206 13.18 -35.52 -11.10
C PRO A 206 14.19 -35.95 -10.03
N ASP A 207 14.07 -37.19 -9.53
CA ASP A 207 14.96 -37.77 -8.51
C ASP A 207 16.42 -37.92 -8.97
N ASP A 208 16.66 -38.04 -10.28
CA ASP A 208 18.00 -38.21 -10.85
C ASP A 208 18.72 -36.86 -11.08
N ILE A 209 18.08 -35.73 -10.75
CA ILE A 209 18.67 -34.40 -10.91
C ILE A 209 19.68 -34.13 -9.78
N THR A 210 20.96 -34.08 -10.15
CA THR A 210 22.01 -33.59 -9.24
C THR A 210 21.95 -32.07 -9.08
N ARG A 211 22.66 -31.56 -8.09
CA ARG A 211 22.80 -30.11 -7.86
C ARG A 211 23.32 -29.38 -9.10
N GLU A 212 24.33 -29.91 -9.81
CA GLU A 212 24.86 -29.25 -11.00
C GLU A 212 23.79 -29.19 -12.11
N ILE A 213 23.00 -30.24 -12.27
CA ILE A 213 21.90 -30.28 -13.25
C ILE A 213 20.81 -29.26 -12.88
N ALA A 214 20.49 -29.13 -11.59
CA ALA A 214 19.54 -28.13 -11.09
C ALA A 214 20.02 -26.68 -11.33
N GLU A 215 21.31 -26.41 -11.16
CA GLU A 215 21.90 -25.09 -11.49
C GLU A 215 21.74 -24.78 -12.99
N ARG A 216 21.99 -25.75 -13.88
CA ARG A 216 21.75 -25.60 -15.33
C ARG A 216 20.28 -25.38 -15.67
N LEU A 217 19.35 -26.03 -14.95
CA LEU A 217 17.91 -25.80 -15.13
C LEU A 217 17.54 -24.35 -14.80
N ILE A 218 18.08 -23.76 -13.73
CA ILE A 218 17.85 -22.35 -13.39
C ILE A 218 18.40 -21.42 -14.47
N GLU A 219 19.60 -21.70 -14.99
CA GLU A 219 20.14 -20.93 -16.11
C GLU A 219 19.28 -21.07 -17.37
N GLY A 220 18.79 -22.27 -17.66
CA GLY A 220 17.85 -22.53 -18.75
C GLY A 220 16.55 -21.73 -18.60
N ILE A 221 15.98 -21.70 -17.40
CA ILE A 221 14.79 -20.89 -17.08
C ILE A 221 15.05 -19.41 -17.40
N LYS A 222 16.19 -18.84 -16.96
CA LYS A 222 16.51 -17.42 -17.21
C LYS A 222 16.66 -17.07 -18.69
N LYS A 223 17.11 -18.02 -19.52
CA LYS A 223 17.25 -17.83 -20.98
C LYS A 223 15.92 -17.95 -21.73
N THR A 224 14.95 -18.65 -21.15
CA THR A 224 13.66 -18.91 -21.78
C THR A 224 12.70 -17.76 -21.52
N LYS A 225 11.89 -17.36 -22.50
CA LYS A 225 10.89 -16.29 -22.33
C LYS A 225 9.56 -16.86 -21.82
N ILE A 226 9.19 -16.52 -20.60
CA ILE A 226 7.99 -17.03 -19.91
C ILE A 226 6.99 -15.89 -19.70
N ILE A 227 5.71 -16.19 -19.84
CA ILE A 227 4.61 -15.24 -19.64
C ILE A 227 4.55 -14.83 -18.17
N ALA A 228 4.25 -13.56 -17.90
CA ALA A 228 4.11 -13.04 -16.54
C ALA A 228 3.10 -13.84 -15.69
N PRO A 229 3.36 -13.99 -14.38
CA PRO A 229 2.45 -14.65 -13.45
C PRO A 229 1.07 -13.97 -13.41
N PRO A 230 0.00 -14.72 -13.09
CA PRO A 230 -1.33 -14.14 -12.91
C PRO A 230 -1.36 -13.13 -11.75
N THR A 231 -2.24 -12.14 -11.86
CA THR A 231 -2.40 -11.05 -10.89
C THR A 231 -3.50 -11.31 -9.84
N ASP A 232 -4.31 -12.36 -10.00
CA ASP A 232 -5.37 -12.76 -9.05
C ASP A 232 -4.87 -13.08 -7.63
N CYS A 233 -3.55 -13.22 -7.45
CA CYS A 233 -2.92 -13.48 -6.16
C CYS A 233 -2.64 -12.22 -5.33
N ILE A 234 -2.91 -11.04 -5.89
CA ILE A 234 -2.78 -9.74 -5.21
C ILE A 234 -4.13 -9.01 -5.20
N SER A 235 -4.37 -8.26 -4.13
CA SER A 235 -5.56 -7.47 -3.81
C SER A 235 -5.11 -6.05 -3.41
N PRO A 236 -4.82 -5.18 -4.41
CA PRO A 236 -4.51 -3.77 -4.17
C PRO A 236 -5.66 -3.06 -3.47
N ILE A 237 -5.40 -1.87 -2.92
CA ILE A 237 -6.42 -1.07 -2.22
C ILE A 237 -7.43 -0.52 -3.24
N GLY A 238 -6.96 -0.06 -4.38
CA GLY A 238 -7.69 0.68 -5.40
C GLY A 238 -7.60 2.19 -5.18
N GLU A 239 -7.56 2.95 -6.28
CA GLU A 239 -7.42 4.41 -6.27
C GLU A 239 -8.51 5.10 -5.45
N GLU A 240 -9.77 4.73 -5.71
CA GLU A 240 -10.93 5.31 -5.04
C GLU A 240 -10.92 5.02 -3.53
N GLN A 241 -10.57 3.79 -3.13
CA GLN A 241 -10.52 3.39 -1.73
C GLN A 241 -9.36 4.08 -1.00
N LEU A 242 -8.20 4.21 -1.66
CA LEU A 242 -7.03 4.86 -1.10
C LEU A 242 -7.29 6.36 -0.88
N GLU A 243 -7.93 7.03 -1.85
CA GLU A 243 -8.34 8.42 -1.71
C GLU A 243 -9.37 8.64 -0.59
N LYS A 244 -10.40 7.78 -0.50
CA LYS A 244 -11.37 7.84 0.61
C LYS A 244 -10.68 7.64 1.97
N GLY A 245 -9.68 6.75 2.03
CA GLY A 245 -8.84 6.55 3.20
C GLY A 245 -8.05 7.80 3.59
N LEU A 246 -7.47 8.48 2.62
CA LEU A 246 -6.74 9.73 2.79
C LEU A 246 -7.62 10.87 3.31
N ARG A 247 -8.79 11.08 2.68
CA ARG A 247 -9.75 12.13 3.08
C ARG A 247 -10.20 11.97 4.53
N LYS A 248 -10.30 10.73 5.01
CA LYS A 248 -10.65 10.43 6.40
C LYS A 248 -9.48 10.69 7.37
N GLY A 249 -8.25 10.37 6.96
CA GLY A 249 -7.09 10.42 7.85
C GLY A 249 -6.39 11.77 7.92
N ILE A 250 -6.48 12.57 6.86
CA ILE A 250 -5.70 13.79 6.65
C ILE A 250 -6.61 14.86 6.04
N THR A 251 -6.73 16.00 6.72
CA THR A 251 -7.45 17.18 6.23
C THR A 251 -6.55 17.96 5.26
N ALA A 252 -6.89 17.95 3.99
CA ALA A 252 -6.17 18.63 2.90
C ALA A 252 -7.17 19.21 1.90
N GLU A 253 -6.69 20.07 1.01
CA GLU A 253 -7.53 20.70 -0.02
C GLU A 253 -7.64 19.80 -1.26
N PHE A 254 -6.55 19.16 -1.64
CA PHE A 254 -6.44 18.36 -2.86
C PHE A 254 -6.01 16.93 -2.56
N TYR A 255 -6.59 15.97 -3.28
CA TYR A 255 -6.31 14.55 -3.16
C TYR A 255 -6.26 13.87 -4.53
N CYS A 256 -5.18 13.14 -4.80
CA CYS A 256 -5.09 12.23 -5.95
C CYS A 256 -4.52 10.87 -5.54
N ALA A 257 -4.89 9.84 -6.28
CA ALA A 257 -4.39 8.48 -6.13
C ALA A 257 -4.20 7.88 -7.54
N ALA A 258 -3.23 6.98 -7.68
CA ALA A 258 -2.95 6.25 -8.90
C ALA A 258 -2.53 4.82 -8.55
N THR A 259 -3.07 3.83 -9.27
CA THR A 259 -2.76 2.41 -9.17
C THR A 259 -2.08 1.97 -10.45
N ARG A 260 -0.80 1.62 -10.35
CA ARG A 260 -0.03 1.17 -11.50
C ARG A 260 -0.46 -0.24 -11.95
N PRO A 261 -0.30 -0.58 -13.24
CA PRO A 261 -0.47 -1.94 -13.70
C PRO A 261 0.50 -2.88 -12.97
N ALA A 262 0.11 -4.15 -12.86
CA ALA A 262 0.95 -5.13 -12.17
C ALA A 262 2.27 -5.34 -12.92
N ALA A 263 3.37 -5.28 -12.18
CA ALA A 263 4.71 -5.59 -12.64
C ALA A 263 5.23 -6.84 -11.95
N VAL A 264 6.39 -7.34 -12.36
CA VAL A 264 6.96 -8.59 -11.84
C VAL A 264 8.40 -8.34 -11.45
N TYR A 265 8.78 -8.79 -10.26
CA TYR A 265 10.18 -8.82 -9.83
C TYR A 265 10.51 -10.24 -9.35
N ARG A 266 11.62 -10.83 -9.83
CA ARG A 266 11.99 -12.22 -9.49
C ARG A 266 10.78 -13.19 -9.51
N GLY A 267 9.96 -13.15 -10.56
CA GLY A 267 8.76 -14.01 -10.68
C GLY A 267 7.59 -13.71 -9.72
N ASN A 268 7.68 -12.69 -8.86
CA ASN A 268 6.61 -12.29 -7.96
C ASN A 268 5.85 -11.08 -8.55
N PRO A 269 4.53 -11.19 -8.78
CA PRO A 269 3.73 -10.06 -9.23
C PRO A 269 3.56 -9.06 -8.08
N PHE A 270 3.68 -7.78 -8.41
CA PHE A 270 3.45 -6.67 -7.49
C PHE A 270 2.72 -5.51 -8.17
N VAL A 271 1.99 -4.74 -7.37
CA VAL A 271 1.32 -3.51 -7.77
C VAL A 271 1.77 -2.38 -6.85
N ILE A 272 2.04 -1.22 -7.43
CA ILE A 272 2.37 0.01 -6.71
C ILE A 272 1.18 0.96 -6.78
N GLU A 273 0.77 1.47 -5.63
CA GLU A 273 -0.26 2.47 -5.50
C GLU A 273 0.35 3.70 -4.84
N VAL A 274 0.12 4.86 -5.43
CA VAL A 274 0.63 6.14 -4.94
C VAL A 274 -0.53 7.07 -4.72
N ALA A 275 -0.50 7.84 -3.64
CA ALA A 275 -1.48 8.88 -3.44
C ALA A 275 -0.88 10.11 -2.77
N ILE A 276 -1.42 11.27 -3.07
CA ILE A 276 -0.93 12.56 -2.61
C ILE A 276 -2.09 13.35 -2.01
N ALA A 277 -1.87 13.93 -0.83
CA ALA A 277 -2.72 14.96 -0.23
C ALA A 277 -1.94 16.27 -0.13
N TYR A 278 -2.53 17.38 -0.53
CA TYR A 278 -1.87 18.69 -0.58
C TYR A 278 -2.74 19.83 -0.03
N GLY A 279 -2.11 20.76 0.69
CA GLY A 279 -2.72 21.97 1.22
C GLY A 279 -3.49 21.77 2.53
N GLY A 280 -4.38 22.70 2.85
CA GLY A 280 -5.20 22.63 4.07
C GLY A 280 -4.40 22.94 5.33
N GLU A 281 -4.53 22.08 6.34
CA GLU A 281 -3.86 22.22 7.65
C GLU A 281 -2.43 21.68 7.65
N LEU A 282 -1.92 21.24 6.49
CA LEU A 282 -0.57 20.71 6.38
C LEU A 282 0.49 21.82 6.49
N PRO A 283 1.61 21.57 7.20
CA PRO A 283 2.67 22.56 7.39
C PRO A 283 3.38 22.86 6.07
N LYS A 284 3.57 24.15 5.76
CA LYS A 284 4.14 24.60 4.48
C LYS A 284 5.68 24.50 4.43
N ASP A 285 6.33 24.72 5.57
CA ASP A 285 7.80 24.84 5.66
C ASP A 285 8.47 23.55 6.18
N GLU A 286 7.71 22.45 6.28
CA GLU A 286 8.22 21.15 6.73
C GLU A 286 8.51 20.21 5.55
N THR A 287 9.42 19.27 5.79
CA THR A 287 9.63 18.14 4.89
C THR A 287 8.33 17.36 4.71
N VAL A 288 8.00 17.03 3.47
CA VAL A 288 6.82 16.26 3.11
C VAL A 288 6.75 14.97 3.92
N ARG A 289 5.57 14.71 4.49
CA ARG A 289 5.35 13.48 5.25
C ARG A 289 5.18 12.31 4.28
N VAL A 290 6.00 11.28 4.44
CA VAL A 290 5.93 10.07 3.62
C VAL A 290 5.32 8.94 4.43
N LEU A 291 4.21 8.37 3.95
CA LEU A 291 3.57 7.18 4.50
C LEU A 291 3.90 5.99 3.60
N ARG A 292 4.49 4.95 4.18
CA ARG A 292 4.95 3.78 3.45
C ARG A 292 4.14 2.58 3.88
N PHE A 293 3.65 1.82 2.91
CA PHE A 293 2.83 0.65 3.19
C PHE A 293 3.28 -0.55 2.38
N ALA A 294 3.22 -1.73 2.99
CA ALA A 294 3.43 -3.00 2.33
C ALA A 294 2.28 -3.95 2.69
N ASN A 295 1.60 -4.53 1.70
CA ASN A 295 0.50 -5.46 1.89
C ASN A 295 -0.54 -5.00 2.93
N ARG A 296 -0.95 -3.73 2.84
CA ARG A 296 -1.88 -3.06 3.76
C ARG A 296 -1.39 -2.89 5.21
N VAL A 297 -0.08 -2.96 5.44
CA VAL A 297 0.60 -2.74 6.73
C VAL A 297 1.47 -1.49 6.65
N PRO A 298 1.36 -0.55 7.61
CA PRO A 298 2.23 0.63 7.65
C PRO A 298 3.66 0.29 8.08
N LEU A 299 4.62 1.00 7.50
CA LEU A 299 6.06 0.87 7.79
C LEU A 299 6.55 2.15 8.48
N LEU A 300 6.69 2.12 9.79
CA LEU A 300 7.00 3.32 10.60
C LEU A 300 8.50 3.53 10.81
N TYR A 301 9.29 2.47 10.84
CA TYR A 301 10.72 2.55 11.16
C TYR A 301 11.61 2.48 9.92
N GLN A 302 12.87 2.87 10.08
CA GLN A 302 13.92 2.78 9.06
C GLN A 302 13.57 3.40 7.67
N PRO A 303 13.03 4.64 7.61
CA PRO A 303 12.72 5.26 6.33
C PRO A 303 13.96 5.45 5.44
N GLY A 304 15.15 5.66 6.01
CA GLY A 304 16.39 5.84 5.26
C GLY A 304 16.88 4.61 4.50
N ALA A 305 16.47 3.40 4.89
CA ALA A 305 16.86 2.14 4.24
C ALA A 305 15.80 1.64 3.25
N CYS A 306 14.77 2.44 2.96
CA CYS A 306 13.61 2.02 2.18
C CYS A 306 13.67 2.56 0.75
N ALA A 307 13.48 1.67 -0.23
CA ALA A 307 13.42 2.01 -1.65
C ALA A 307 12.39 3.10 -1.98
N VAL A 308 11.30 3.19 -1.21
CA VAL A 308 10.29 4.26 -1.34
C VAL A 308 10.89 5.65 -1.10
N SER A 309 11.67 5.81 -0.03
CA SER A 309 12.24 7.12 0.34
C SER A 309 13.27 7.57 -0.68
N GLU A 310 14.11 6.65 -1.17
CA GLU A 310 15.02 6.91 -2.27
C GLU A 310 14.27 7.33 -3.54
N SER A 311 13.22 6.59 -3.89
CA SER A 311 12.41 6.89 -5.08
C SER A 311 11.77 8.28 -5.02
N ILE A 312 11.33 8.73 -3.83
CA ILE A 312 10.79 10.07 -3.62
C ILE A 312 11.88 11.14 -3.75
N ASN A 313 13.07 10.92 -3.19
CA ASN A 313 14.17 11.87 -3.28
C ASN A 313 14.68 12.05 -4.72
N ASP A 314 14.61 10.99 -5.53
CA ASP A 314 15.04 10.98 -6.93
C ASP A 314 14.06 11.68 -7.89
N VAL A 315 12.79 11.81 -7.52
CA VAL A 315 11.79 12.52 -8.34
C VAL A 315 12.02 14.02 -8.23
N ALA A 316 11.99 14.73 -9.38
CA ALA A 316 12.17 16.17 -9.45
C ALA A 316 10.88 16.93 -9.08
N TRP A 317 10.61 17.11 -7.79
CA TRP A 317 9.36 17.70 -7.30
C TRP A 317 9.18 19.20 -7.61
N LYS A 318 10.27 19.91 -7.92
CA LYS A 318 10.21 21.31 -8.40
C LYS A 318 9.31 21.48 -9.61
N SER A 319 9.33 20.51 -10.54
CA SER A 319 8.48 20.52 -11.73
C SER A 319 6.98 20.36 -11.40
N TYR A 320 6.66 19.89 -10.20
CA TYR A 320 5.30 19.67 -9.69
C TYR A 320 4.87 20.71 -8.66
N GLY A 321 5.68 21.75 -8.42
CA GLY A 321 5.32 22.87 -7.55
C GLY A 321 5.64 22.68 -6.06
N LEU A 322 6.50 21.73 -5.70
CA LEU A 322 7.08 21.62 -4.36
C LEU A 322 8.53 22.10 -4.35
N GLU A 323 8.98 22.61 -3.21
CA GLU A 323 10.39 22.99 -3.05
C GLU A 323 11.23 21.74 -2.75
N GLN A 324 12.46 21.71 -3.25
CA GLN A 324 13.35 20.57 -3.03
C GLN A 324 14.81 21.01 -3.16
N SER A 325 15.66 20.66 -2.20
CA SER A 325 17.11 20.81 -2.37
C SER A 325 17.68 19.58 -3.09
N ARG A 326 18.92 19.64 -3.58
CA ARG A 326 19.47 18.55 -4.40
C ARG A 326 19.54 17.25 -3.59
N SER A 327 18.90 16.19 -4.08
CA SER A 327 18.88 14.86 -3.44
C SER A 327 18.32 14.84 -2.01
N SER A 328 17.45 15.80 -1.67
CA SER A 328 16.72 15.83 -0.39
C SER A 328 15.25 15.49 -0.59
N PRO A 329 14.53 15.12 0.48
CA PRO A 329 13.07 15.06 0.41
C PRO A 329 12.49 16.44 0.03
N PRO A 330 11.34 16.48 -0.65
CA PRO A 330 10.65 17.72 -0.93
C PRO A 330 10.13 18.37 0.35
N VAL A 331 9.94 19.69 0.30
CA VAL A 331 9.41 20.55 1.35
C VAL A 331 8.12 21.18 0.83
N GLY A 332 7.07 21.17 1.66
CA GLY A 332 5.77 21.71 1.29
C GLY A 332 4.63 21.07 2.07
N PRO A 333 3.41 21.65 1.97
CA PRO A 333 2.21 21.17 2.65
C PRO A 333 1.64 19.94 1.93
N CYS A 334 2.39 18.84 1.95
CA CYS A 334 2.11 17.64 1.19
C CYS A 334 2.31 16.38 2.04
N VAL A 335 1.49 15.37 1.80
CA VAL A 335 1.67 14.01 2.29
C VAL A 335 1.67 13.06 1.09
N ILE A 336 2.68 12.20 1.02
CA ILE A 336 2.82 11.21 -0.04
C ILE A 336 2.64 9.83 0.56
N ILE A 337 1.74 9.05 -0.02
CA ILE A 337 1.52 7.64 0.28
C ILE A 337 2.12 6.81 -0.85
N VAL A 338 2.87 5.78 -0.48
CA VAL A 338 3.28 4.71 -1.41
C VAL A 338 2.95 3.36 -0.78
N HIS A 339 2.20 2.55 -1.50
CA HIS A 339 1.82 1.21 -1.11
C HIS A 339 2.32 0.19 -2.14
N ILE A 340 2.92 -0.89 -1.65
CA ILE A 340 3.24 -2.07 -2.45
C ILE A 340 2.34 -3.25 -2.05
N SER A 341 1.65 -3.82 -3.04
CA SER A 341 0.94 -5.10 -2.91
C SER A 341 1.73 -6.18 -3.63
N SER A 342 2.12 -7.24 -2.94
CA SER A 342 2.83 -8.36 -3.55
C SER A 342 2.59 -9.65 -2.77
N VAL A 343 2.75 -10.79 -3.44
CA VAL A 343 2.72 -12.12 -2.80
C VAL A 343 3.85 -12.25 -1.78
N TRP A 344 5.04 -11.82 -2.18
CA TRP A 344 6.21 -11.72 -1.34
C TRP A 344 6.69 -10.27 -1.42
N VAL A 345 6.99 -9.63 -0.29
CA VAL A 345 7.50 -8.25 -0.29
C VAL A 345 8.97 -8.36 0.10
N PRO A 346 9.90 -7.77 -0.68
CA PRO A 346 11.31 -7.90 -0.38
C PRO A 346 11.68 -6.90 0.72
N PHE A 347 11.75 -7.37 1.95
CA PHE A 347 12.19 -6.56 3.08
C PHE A 347 13.72 -6.58 3.20
N THR A 348 14.31 -5.49 3.70
CA THR A 348 15.76 -5.41 3.98
C THR A 348 16.17 -6.21 5.22
N SER A 349 15.23 -6.39 6.15
CA SER A 349 15.43 -7.11 7.40
C SER A 349 14.19 -7.93 7.77
N GLU A 350 14.38 -8.90 8.66
CA GLU A 350 13.31 -9.72 9.22
C GLU A 350 12.27 -8.92 10.03
N SER A 351 12.61 -7.70 10.44
CA SER A 351 11.71 -6.77 11.12
C SER A 351 10.67 -6.15 10.20
N LYS A 352 10.84 -6.24 8.86
CA LYS A 352 9.87 -5.80 7.84
C LYS A 352 9.56 -4.31 7.82
N GLU A 353 10.53 -3.48 8.19
CA GLU A 353 10.36 -2.03 8.32
C GLU A 353 10.73 -1.24 7.05
N ALA A 354 11.47 -1.85 6.13
CA ALA A 354 11.92 -1.22 4.90
C ALA A 354 11.91 -2.17 3.71
N ILE A 355 11.51 -1.65 2.55
CA ILE A 355 11.49 -2.37 1.28
C ILE A 355 12.87 -2.25 0.63
N ALA A 356 13.40 -3.37 0.16
CA ALA A 356 14.71 -3.46 -0.48
C ALA A 356 14.76 -2.83 -1.87
N HIS A 357 15.97 -2.45 -2.29
CA HIS A 357 16.24 -1.70 -3.51
C HIS A 357 16.31 -2.63 -4.73
N TYR A 358 15.16 -2.86 -5.37
CA TYR A 358 15.08 -3.56 -6.66
C TYR A 358 14.80 -2.57 -7.78
N PRO A 359 15.56 -2.60 -8.90
CA PRO A 359 15.37 -1.67 -10.02
C PRO A 359 13.94 -1.66 -10.57
N GLU A 360 13.29 -2.84 -10.66
CA GLU A 360 11.93 -3.00 -11.13
C GLU A 360 10.93 -2.30 -10.22
N ILE A 361 11.12 -2.42 -8.90
CA ILE A 361 10.25 -1.79 -7.89
C ILE A 361 10.47 -0.27 -7.87
N ILE A 362 11.71 0.19 -7.86
CA ILE A 362 12.05 1.62 -7.88
C ILE A 362 11.50 2.29 -9.13
N LYS A 363 11.60 1.64 -10.29
CA LYS A 363 11.05 2.15 -11.55
C LYS A 363 9.53 2.37 -11.44
N GLU A 364 8.78 1.38 -10.98
CA GLU A 364 7.31 1.51 -10.87
C GLU A 364 6.89 2.51 -9.79
N ILE A 365 7.62 2.62 -8.68
CA ILE A 365 7.38 3.67 -7.68
C ILE A 365 7.58 5.05 -8.30
N LYS A 366 8.68 5.26 -9.04
CA LYS A 366 8.94 6.55 -9.71
C LYS A 366 7.85 6.90 -10.71
N LEU A 367 7.39 5.95 -11.53
CA LEU A 367 6.32 6.18 -12.49
C LEU A 367 5.00 6.56 -11.78
N GLY A 368 4.63 5.86 -10.70
CA GLY A 368 3.44 6.22 -9.91
C GLY A 368 3.56 7.59 -9.23
N LEU A 369 4.73 7.94 -8.70
CA LEU A 369 4.99 9.27 -8.12
C LEU A 369 4.91 10.38 -9.19
N GLN A 370 5.41 10.13 -10.39
CA GLN A 370 5.33 11.10 -11.50
C GLN A 370 3.89 11.28 -11.99
N GLU A 371 3.09 10.22 -12.01
CA GLU A 371 1.67 10.28 -12.35
C GLU A 371 0.87 11.17 -11.39
N CYS A 372 0.95 10.90 -10.09
CA CYS A 372 0.33 11.76 -9.07
C CYS A 372 0.96 13.16 -9.04
N GLY A 373 2.27 13.27 -9.28
CA GLY A 373 3.01 14.53 -9.35
C GLY A 373 2.53 15.45 -10.49
N ARG A 374 2.21 14.88 -11.66
CA ARG A 374 1.61 15.64 -12.77
C ARG A 374 0.27 16.25 -12.38
N LEU A 375 -0.61 15.47 -11.74
CA LEU A 375 -1.90 15.93 -11.23
C LEU A 375 -1.75 17.03 -10.18
N LEU A 376 -0.85 16.82 -9.21
CA LEU A 376 -0.50 17.84 -8.21
C LEU A 376 -0.01 19.14 -8.87
N GLY A 377 0.90 19.03 -9.84
CA GLY A 377 1.45 20.19 -10.54
C GLY A 377 0.39 21.02 -11.26
N ILE A 378 -0.64 20.37 -11.82
CA ILE A 378 -1.78 21.07 -12.43
C ILE A 378 -2.54 21.88 -11.36
N TYR A 379 -2.86 21.26 -10.22
CA TYR A 379 -3.55 21.92 -9.11
C TYR A 379 -2.74 23.10 -8.56
N VAL A 380 -1.45 22.90 -8.26
CA VAL A 380 -0.57 23.95 -7.69
C VAL A 380 -0.44 25.14 -8.65
N ARG A 381 -0.27 24.87 -9.97
CA ARG A 381 -0.21 25.94 -10.98
C ARG A 381 -1.54 26.70 -11.08
N LYS A 382 -2.68 26.00 -11.06
CA LYS A 382 -4.02 26.63 -11.06
C LYS A 382 -4.17 27.54 -9.82
N LYS A 383 -3.82 27.04 -8.63
CA LYS A 383 -3.86 27.80 -7.38
C LYS A 383 -2.94 29.03 -7.40
N SER A 384 -1.72 28.90 -7.89
CA SER A 384 -0.78 30.02 -8.00
C SER A 384 -1.29 31.10 -8.97
N ARG A 385 -1.80 30.68 -10.13
CA ARG A 385 -2.38 31.59 -11.13
C ARG A 385 -3.54 32.40 -10.54
N ILE A 386 -4.43 31.74 -9.82
CA ILE A 386 -5.57 32.37 -9.15
C ILE A 386 -5.08 33.36 -8.08
N HIS A 387 -4.06 33.01 -7.30
CA HIS A 387 -3.49 33.88 -6.28
C HIS A 387 -2.86 35.15 -6.90
N GLU A 388 -2.11 35.00 -7.99
CA GLU A 388 -1.54 36.13 -8.73
C GLU A 388 -2.61 37.06 -9.32
N GLN A 389 -3.66 36.49 -9.92
CA GLN A 389 -4.80 37.26 -10.44
C GLN A 389 -5.50 38.03 -9.32
N MET A 390 -5.70 37.41 -8.15
CA MET A 390 -6.29 38.06 -6.99
C MET A 390 -5.40 39.17 -6.43
N ALA A 391 -4.09 38.95 -6.33
CA ALA A 391 -3.13 39.96 -5.89
C ALA A 391 -3.10 41.16 -6.85
N ARG A 392 -3.11 40.90 -8.16
CA ARG A 392 -3.18 41.93 -9.20
C ARG A 392 -4.49 42.72 -9.14
N ALA A 393 -5.62 42.05 -8.97
CA ALA A 393 -6.92 42.71 -8.81
C ALA A 393 -6.97 43.59 -7.55
N ASN A 394 -6.45 43.10 -6.42
CA ASN A 394 -6.34 43.88 -5.19
C ASN A 394 -5.41 45.09 -5.35
N MET A 395 -4.32 44.95 -6.11
CA MET A 395 -3.43 46.06 -6.42
C MET A 395 -4.15 47.12 -7.26
N PHE A 396 -4.84 46.73 -8.33
CA PHE A 396 -5.62 47.67 -9.15
C PHE A 396 -6.70 48.39 -8.34
N GLU A 397 -7.40 47.69 -7.45
CA GLU A 397 -8.42 48.29 -6.58
C GLU A 397 -7.87 49.43 -5.70
N LYS A 398 -6.63 49.32 -5.22
CA LYS A 398 -5.99 50.40 -4.45
C LYS A 398 -5.72 51.64 -5.29
N PHE A 399 -5.40 51.46 -6.59
CA PHE A 399 -5.09 52.56 -7.51
C PHE A 399 -6.32 53.14 -8.25
N LEU A 400 -7.48 52.45 -8.19
CA LEU A 400 -8.72 52.88 -8.84
C LEU A 400 -9.16 54.31 -8.49
N PRO A 401 -9.12 54.76 -7.22
CA PRO A 401 -9.58 56.10 -6.86
C PRO A 401 -8.74 57.22 -7.48
N GLU A 402 -7.42 57.06 -7.51
CA GLU A 402 -6.47 58.03 -8.09
C GLU A 402 -6.58 58.08 -9.62
N LEU A 403 -6.75 56.91 -10.25
CA LEU A 403 -6.96 56.81 -11.69
C LEU A 403 -8.30 57.45 -12.10
N ALA A 404 -9.36 57.20 -11.34
CA ALA A 404 -10.67 57.81 -11.58
C ALA A 404 -10.65 59.34 -11.43
N GLU A 405 -9.86 59.87 -10.48
CA GLU A 405 -9.68 61.31 -10.30
C GLU A 405 -8.91 61.96 -11.46
N SER A 406 -7.82 61.33 -11.89
CA SER A 406 -7.05 61.77 -13.04
C SER A 406 -7.87 61.75 -14.32
N LEU A 407 -8.65 60.69 -14.56
CA LEU A 407 -9.54 60.59 -15.71
C LEU A 407 -10.71 61.57 -15.67
N ALA A 408 -11.31 61.81 -14.49
CA ALA A 408 -12.38 62.79 -14.33
C ALA A 408 -11.90 64.22 -14.66
N SER A 409 -10.68 64.57 -14.24
CA SER A 409 -10.10 65.89 -14.54
C SER A 409 -9.79 66.09 -16.04
N LEU A 410 -9.31 65.04 -16.73
CA LEU A 410 -9.00 65.09 -18.16
C LEU A 410 -10.26 65.06 -19.04
N ALA A 411 -11.23 64.20 -18.73
CA ALA A 411 -12.44 64.00 -19.52
C ALA A 411 -13.56 65.01 -19.18
N LYS A 412 -13.40 65.81 -18.11
CA LYS A 412 -14.45 66.68 -17.54
C LYS A 412 -15.76 65.95 -17.27
N ASP A 413 -15.67 64.70 -16.82
CA ASP A 413 -16.83 63.86 -16.52
C ASP A 413 -16.86 63.48 -15.02
N ASN A 414 -17.97 62.91 -14.56
CA ASN A 414 -18.19 62.61 -13.15
C ASN A 414 -17.32 61.42 -12.67
N LYS A 415 -16.45 61.69 -11.68
CA LYS A 415 -15.58 60.73 -10.99
C LYS A 415 -16.31 59.46 -10.56
N GLU A 416 -17.54 59.57 -10.06
CA GLU A 416 -18.31 58.42 -9.57
C GLU A 416 -18.76 57.49 -10.70
N LYS A 417 -19.04 58.02 -11.90
CA LYS A 417 -19.43 57.21 -13.06
C LYS A 417 -18.23 56.42 -13.59
N ILE A 418 -17.07 57.07 -13.69
CA ILE A 418 -15.81 56.44 -14.13
C ILE A 418 -15.37 55.37 -13.14
N LEU A 419 -15.43 55.66 -11.84
CA LEU A 419 -15.07 54.71 -10.79
C LEU A 419 -15.96 53.46 -10.80
N LYS A 420 -17.29 53.62 -10.97
CA LYS A 420 -18.21 52.48 -11.11
C LYS A 420 -17.95 51.66 -12.39
N ALA A 421 -17.61 52.31 -13.50
CA ALA A 421 -17.26 51.61 -14.75
C ALA A 421 -15.96 50.79 -14.60
N LEU A 422 -14.94 51.36 -13.97
CA LEU A 422 -13.67 50.68 -13.71
C LEU A 422 -13.81 49.56 -12.68
N GLN A 423 -14.64 49.73 -11.65
CA GLN A 423 -14.97 48.66 -10.69
C GLN A 423 -15.72 47.51 -11.37
N LYS A 424 -16.58 47.79 -12.36
CA LYS A 424 -17.27 46.76 -13.14
C LYS A 424 -16.33 45.98 -14.07
N MET A 425 -15.24 46.58 -14.51
CA MET A 425 -14.16 45.89 -15.23
C MET A 425 -13.30 45.00 -14.33
N LEU A 426 -13.39 45.15 -13.00
CA LEU A 426 -12.65 44.30 -12.07
C LEU A 426 -13.35 42.93 -11.95
N VAL A 427 -12.74 41.91 -12.53
CA VAL A 427 -13.23 40.52 -12.60
C VAL A 427 -13.12 39.77 -11.25
N LYS A 428 -13.23 40.47 -10.11
CA LYS A 428 -13.16 39.89 -8.77
C LYS A 428 -14.22 38.82 -8.45
N PRO A 429 -15.51 38.98 -8.82
CA PRO A 429 -16.51 37.97 -8.48
C PRO A 429 -16.31 36.66 -9.25
N GLU A 430 -15.85 36.71 -10.51
CA GLU A 430 -15.56 35.53 -11.33
C GLU A 430 -14.32 34.79 -10.81
N ILE A 431 -13.25 35.51 -10.41
CA ILE A 431 -12.07 34.91 -9.77
C ILE A 431 -12.44 34.23 -8.43
N LYS A 432 -13.35 34.82 -7.65
CA LYS A 432 -13.86 34.20 -6.41
C LYS A 432 -14.72 32.97 -6.69
N GLN A 433 -15.48 32.96 -7.79
CA GLN A 433 -16.25 31.79 -8.21
C GLN A 433 -15.34 30.66 -8.68
N GLU A 434 -14.25 30.93 -9.42
CA GLU A 434 -13.23 29.92 -9.77
C GLU A 434 -12.53 29.31 -8.53
N ILE A 435 -12.32 30.10 -7.46
CA ILE A 435 -11.78 29.60 -6.19
C ILE A 435 -12.75 28.63 -5.51
N LEU A 436 -14.05 28.91 -5.57
CA LEU A 436 -15.10 28.11 -4.95
C LEU A 436 -15.46 26.88 -5.78
N SER A 437 -15.50 27.00 -7.11
CA SER A 437 -15.78 25.89 -8.04
C SER A 437 -14.61 24.92 -8.17
N GLY A 438 -13.37 25.35 -7.92
CA GLY A 438 -12.20 24.45 -7.88
C GLY A 438 -12.33 23.31 -6.87
N GLY A 439 -13.15 23.45 -5.82
CA GLY A 439 -13.46 22.37 -4.88
C GLY A 439 -14.52 21.36 -5.38
N GLU A 440 -15.34 21.75 -6.37
CA GLU A 440 -16.37 20.90 -6.99
C GLU A 440 -15.90 20.31 -8.34
N GLU A 441 -15.12 21.05 -9.13
CA GLU A 441 -14.47 20.59 -10.38
C GLU A 441 -13.45 19.46 -10.15
N ASP A 442 -12.92 19.29 -8.94
CA ASP A 442 -12.08 18.15 -8.56
C ASP A 442 -12.81 16.80 -8.68
N LYS A 443 -14.15 16.79 -8.71
CA LYS A 443 -14.95 15.60 -9.09
C LYS A 443 -15.08 15.43 -10.61
N LEU A 444 -15.13 16.53 -11.36
CA LEU A 444 -15.35 16.54 -12.80
C LEU A 444 -14.09 16.15 -13.58
N TYR A 445 -12.91 16.59 -13.12
CA TYR A 445 -11.61 16.22 -13.74
C TYR A 445 -11.31 14.71 -13.66
N LYS A 446 -11.89 13.99 -12.70
CA LYS A 446 -11.80 12.51 -12.62
C LYS A 446 -12.75 11.80 -13.57
N MET A 447 -13.94 12.36 -13.83
CA MET A 447 -14.84 11.82 -14.86
C MET A 447 -14.24 12.00 -16.26
N GLU A 448 -13.74 13.19 -16.61
CA GLU A 448 -13.19 13.44 -17.95
C GLU A 448 -11.89 12.66 -18.27
N LEU A 449 -11.16 12.17 -17.27
CA LEU A 449 -10.01 11.29 -17.47
C LEU A 449 -10.45 9.82 -17.67
N ASN A 450 -11.43 9.35 -16.89
CA ASN A 450 -12.00 8.00 -17.09
C ASN A 450 -12.72 7.87 -18.43
N ASP A 451 -13.48 8.88 -18.84
CA ASP A 451 -14.23 8.86 -20.12
C ASP A 451 -13.29 8.83 -21.34
N LYS A 452 -12.09 9.43 -21.23
CA LYS A 452 -11.08 9.42 -22.31
C LYS A 452 -10.28 8.12 -22.38
N ASP A 453 -10.16 7.38 -21.28
CA ASP A 453 -9.53 6.07 -21.29
C ASP A 453 -10.50 4.99 -21.78
N GLU A 454 -11.81 5.12 -21.50
CA GLU A 454 -12.86 4.25 -22.07
C GLU A 454 -13.09 4.48 -23.58
N GLU A 455 -13.07 5.74 -24.06
CA GLU A 455 -13.17 6.03 -25.50
C GLU A 455 -11.96 5.55 -26.33
N ASN A 456 -10.78 5.41 -25.70
CA ASN A 456 -9.60 4.85 -26.38
C ASN A 456 -9.62 3.31 -26.44
N GLU A 457 -10.19 2.62 -25.43
CA GLU A 457 -10.36 1.16 -25.47
C GLU A 457 -11.47 0.70 -26.44
N GLU A 458 -12.52 1.49 -26.66
CA GLU A 458 -13.56 1.17 -27.65
C GLU A 458 -13.11 1.42 -29.11
N ASN A 459 -12.23 2.40 -29.33
CA ASN A 459 -11.69 2.68 -30.67
C ASN A 459 -10.58 1.71 -31.10
N GLU A 460 -9.88 1.04 -30.18
CA GLU A 460 -8.93 -0.03 -30.54
C GLU A 460 -9.62 -1.36 -30.87
N LYS A 461 -10.85 -1.62 -30.37
CA LYS A 461 -11.61 -2.84 -30.70
C LYS A 461 -12.42 -2.75 -31.99
N THR A 462 -12.67 -1.54 -32.50
CA THR A 462 -13.44 -1.31 -33.74
C THR A 462 -12.56 -1.07 -34.97
N GLY A 463 -11.23 -1.01 -34.80
CA GLY A 463 -10.26 -0.84 -35.88
C GLY A 463 -9.69 -2.12 -36.50
N SER A 464 -10.20 -3.29 -36.12
CA SER A 464 -9.78 -4.58 -36.68
C SER A 464 -10.97 -5.44 -37.12
N GLU A 465 -11.73 -4.96 -38.10
CA GLU A 465 -12.51 -5.78 -39.03
C GLU A 465 -12.24 -5.35 -40.47
#